data_AF-A0AAJ6P9P8-F1
#
_entry.id   AF-A0AAJ6P9P8-F1
#
_cell.length_a   1.000
_cell.length_b   1.000
_cell.length_c   1.000
_cell.angle_alpha   90.00
_cell.angle_beta   90.00
_cell.angle_gamma   90.00
#
_symmetry.space_group_name_H-M   'P 1'
#
loop_
_entity.id
_entity.type
_entity.pdbx_description
1 polymer ?
#
loop_
_entity_poly.entity_id
_entity_poly.type
_entity_poly.pdbx_seq_one_letter_code
_entity_poly.pdbx_strand_id
1 'polypeptide(L)'
;MEIILPRFNIDEAIDSHWKSTQNKANTIQRDRKSAEELALSTLINQFRNELSGCLDTTFQTSLNLRVVSPKEIAALAVYAIFSFMEVEIILKRDDQFWEITFGGRSVSCPADMLQKTILTELGKIRNEKRLAVNQNEI
;
A
#
# COMPACT_ATOMS: atom_id res chain seq x y z
N MET A 1 48.29 -3.64 55.58
CA MET A 1 47.97 -3.88 54.16
C MET A 1 46.67 -3.14 53.90
N GLU A 2 46.74 -1.92 53.39
CA GLU A 2 45.53 -1.14 53.08
C GLU A 2 44.89 -1.71 51.81
N ILE A 3 43.64 -2.13 51.92
CA ILE A 3 42.82 -2.54 50.78
C ILE A 3 42.33 -1.24 50.14
N ILE A 4 42.98 -0.81 49.06
CA ILE A 4 42.51 0.30 48.24
C ILE A 4 41.35 -0.24 47.40
N LEU A 5 40.12 0.06 47.82
CA LEU A 5 38.93 -0.23 47.02
C LEU A 5 38.94 0.69 45.78
N PRO A 6 38.70 0.16 44.56
CA PRO A 6 38.61 0.99 43.37
C PRO A 6 37.48 2.02 43.56
N ARG A 7 37.79 3.30 43.35
CA ARG A 7 36.82 4.39 43.45
C ARG A 7 35.77 4.20 42.35
N PHE A 8 34.49 4.12 42.73
CA PHE A 8 33.38 4.07 41.79
C PHE A 8 33.34 5.37 40.98
N ASN A 9 33.50 5.27 39.66
CA ASN A 9 33.43 6.41 38.74
C ASN A 9 31.97 6.60 38.28
N ILE A 10 31.30 7.57 38.89
CA ILE A 10 29.89 7.90 38.59
C ILE A 10 29.72 8.31 37.13
N ASP A 11 30.68 9.04 36.56
CA ASP A 11 30.60 9.55 35.18
C ASP A 11 30.67 8.41 34.16
N GLU A 12 31.56 7.44 34.37
CA GLU A 12 31.63 6.23 33.53
C GLU A 12 30.36 5.38 33.63
N ALA A 13 29.75 5.30 34.82
CA ALA A 13 28.51 4.58 35.02
C ALA A 13 27.32 5.25 34.30
N ILE A 14 27.24 6.58 34.35
CA ILE A 14 26.24 7.37 33.63
C ILE A 14 26.42 7.22 32.11
N ASP A 15 27.64 7.35 31.59
CA ASP A 15 27.94 7.20 30.18
C ASP A 15 27.60 5.80 29.65
N SER A 16 27.92 4.77 30.44
CA SER A 16 27.61 3.38 30.10
C SER A 16 26.09 3.15 30.05
N HIS A 17 25.34 3.69 31.02
CA HIS A 17 23.89 3.57 31.05
C HIS A 17 23.21 4.33 29.90
N TRP A 18 23.69 5.54 29.59
CA TRP A 18 23.21 6.33 28.45
C TRP A 18 23.45 5.60 27.12
N LYS A 19 24.66 5.10 26.88
CA LYS A 19 24.99 4.29 25.68
C LYS A 19 24.13 3.05 25.58
N SER A 20 23.91 2.34 26.69
CA SER A 20 23.02 1.16 26.73
C SER A 20 21.59 1.52 26.32
N THR A 21 21.07 2.64 26.82
CA THR A 21 19.72 3.12 26.53
C THR A 21 19.57 3.52 25.05
N GLN A 22 20.55 4.26 24.51
CA GLN A 22 20.57 4.64 23.11
C GLN A 22 20.68 3.42 22.18
N ASN A 23 21.50 2.43 22.54
CA ASN A 23 21.58 1.17 21.80
C ASN A 23 20.25 0.42 21.80
N LYS A 24 19.56 0.34 22.94
CA LYS A 24 18.22 -0.27 23.00
C LYS A 24 17.21 0.47 22.14
N ALA A 25 17.18 1.80 22.21
CA ALA A 25 16.28 2.61 21.38
C ALA A 25 16.53 2.40 19.88
N ASN A 26 17.80 2.39 19.46
CA ASN A 26 18.19 2.12 18.08
C ASN A 26 17.79 0.71 17.61
N THR A 27 17.96 -0.30 18.47
CA THR A 27 17.52 -1.68 18.17
C THR A 27 16.01 -1.75 18.03
N ILE A 28 15.24 -1.20 18.97
CA ILE A 28 13.77 -1.16 18.90
C ILE A 28 13.31 -0.48 17.60
N GLN A 29 13.93 0.65 17.24
CA GLN A 29 13.59 1.36 16.01
C GLN A 29 13.90 0.52 14.76
N ARG A 30 15.02 -0.19 14.74
CA ARG A 30 15.40 -1.09 13.65
C ARG A 30 14.44 -2.26 13.54
N ASP A 31 14.14 -2.92 14.65
CA ASP A 31 13.25 -4.09 14.70
C ASP A 31 11.83 -3.70 14.28
N ARG A 32 11.36 -2.54 14.72
CA ARG A 32 10.08 -1.96 14.27
C ARG A 32 10.06 -1.73 12.77
N LYS A 33 11.09 -1.07 12.22
CA LYS A 33 11.17 -0.82 10.77
C LYS A 33 11.20 -2.14 9.99
N SER A 34 11.95 -3.13 10.46
CA SER A 34 12.02 -4.46 9.84
C SER A 34 10.66 -5.19 9.88
N ALA A 35 9.94 -5.11 11.00
CA ALA A 35 8.60 -5.69 11.11
C ALA A 35 7.59 -4.98 10.19
N GLU A 36 7.66 -3.65 10.08
CA GLU A 36 6.82 -2.87 9.16
C GLU A 36 7.09 -3.24 7.69
N GLU A 37 8.36 -3.35 7.29
CA GLU A 37 8.76 -3.78 5.95
C GLU A 37 8.27 -5.21 5.64
N LEU A 38 8.40 -6.14 6.59
CA LEU A 38 7.93 -7.51 6.44
C LEU A 38 6.40 -7.56 6.29
N ALA A 39 5.67 -6.91 7.19
CA ALA A 39 4.20 -6.86 7.15
C ALA A 39 3.69 -6.29 5.82
N LEU A 40 4.32 -5.21 5.34
CA LEU A 40 3.96 -4.58 4.07
C LEU A 40 4.22 -5.49 2.87
N SER A 41 5.35 -6.21 2.87
CA SER A 41 5.65 -7.19 1.83
C SER A 41 4.63 -8.33 1.80
N THR A 42 4.17 -8.80 2.96
CA THR A 42 3.14 -9.82 3.08
C THR A 42 1.80 -9.32 2.54
N LEU A 43 1.39 -8.10 2.90
CA LEU A 43 0.15 -7.49 2.40
C LEU A 43 0.17 -7.32 0.88
N ILE A 44 1.29 -6.86 0.31
CA ILE A 44 1.44 -6.71 -1.15
C ILE A 44 1.34 -8.06 -1.84
N ASN A 45 2.00 -9.09 -1.30
CA ASN A 45 1.98 -10.42 -1.89
C ASN A 45 0.58 -11.05 -1.81
N GLN A 46 -0.10 -10.91 -0.67
CA GLN A 46 -1.49 -11.36 -0.53
C GLN A 46 -2.39 -10.66 -1.54
N PHE A 47 -2.31 -9.33 -1.64
CA PHE A 47 -3.10 -8.56 -2.60
C PHE A 47 -2.85 -8.99 -4.05
N ARG A 48 -1.59 -9.20 -4.44
CA ARG A 48 -1.23 -9.69 -5.79
C ARG A 48 -1.79 -11.07 -6.07
N ASN A 49 -1.77 -11.97 -5.09
CA ASN A 49 -2.31 -13.31 -5.22
C ASN A 49 -3.83 -13.27 -5.38
N GLU A 50 -4.53 -12.47 -4.56
CA GLU A 50 -5.98 -12.28 -4.67
C GLU A 50 -6.36 -11.67 -6.02
N LEU A 51 -5.66 -10.62 -6.46
CA LEU A 51 -5.88 -9.98 -7.75
C LEU A 51 -5.67 -10.96 -8.91
N SER A 52 -4.61 -11.77 -8.86
CA SER A 52 -4.32 -12.77 -9.90
C SER A 52 -5.30 -13.94 -9.88
N GLY A 53 -5.96 -14.18 -8.74
CA GLY A 53 -7.01 -15.17 -8.63
C GLY A 53 -8.32 -14.77 -9.31
N CYS A 54 -8.58 -13.47 -9.48
CA CYS A 54 -9.82 -12.95 -10.07
C CYS A 54 -9.65 -12.19 -11.39
N LEU A 55 -8.43 -11.80 -11.74
CA LEU A 55 -8.12 -11.02 -12.92
C LEU A 55 -6.95 -11.65 -13.67
N ASP A 56 -7.16 -12.05 -14.93
CA ASP A 56 -6.11 -12.70 -15.71
C ASP A 56 -4.89 -11.79 -15.89
N THR A 57 -3.70 -12.39 -15.87
CA THR A 57 -2.41 -11.72 -16.03
C THR A 57 -2.30 -10.95 -17.35
N THR A 58 -2.87 -11.46 -18.44
CA THR A 58 -2.90 -10.77 -19.74
C THR A 58 -3.74 -9.50 -19.65
N PHE A 59 -4.86 -9.56 -18.94
CA PHE A 59 -5.74 -8.42 -18.72
C PHE A 59 -5.09 -7.36 -17.83
N GLN A 60 -4.46 -7.78 -16.72
CA GLN A 60 -3.69 -6.90 -15.85
C GLN A 60 -2.58 -6.15 -16.61
N THR A 61 -1.86 -6.88 -17.48
CA THR A 61 -0.79 -6.31 -18.32
C THR A 61 -1.35 -5.32 -19.34
N SER A 62 -2.48 -5.65 -19.98
CA SER A 62 -3.13 -4.78 -20.96
C SER A 62 -3.61 -3.46 -20.36
N LEU A 63 -4.00 -3.47 -19.08
CA LEU A 63 -4.36 -2.26 -18.34
C LEU A 63 -3.14 -1.50 -17.80
N ASN A 64 -1.92 -2.05 -17.89
CA ASN A 64 -0.72 -1.50 -17.23
C ASN A 64 -0.95 -1.28 -15.73
N LEU A 65 -1.51 -2.30 -15.09
CA LEU A 65 -1.99 -2.26 -13.72
C LEU A 65 -0.81 -2.30 -12.73
N ARG A 66 -0.75 -1.32 -11.83
CA ARG A 66 0.36 -1.13 -10.89
C ARG A 66 -0.13 -1.27 -9.46
N VAL A 67 0.45 -2.22 -8.72
CA VAL A 67 0.19 -2.36 -7.28
C VAL A 67 0.99 -1.31 -6.52
N VAL A 68 0.31 -0.49 -5.74
CA VAL A 68 0.89 0.61 -4.97
C VAL A 68 0.84 0.26 -3.49
N SER A 69 1.96 0.55 -2.83
CA SER A 69 2.13 0.38 -1.39
C SER A 69 1.46 1.54 -0.64
N PRO A 70 0.83 1.30 0.53
CA PRO A 70 0.38 2.36 1.41
C PRO A 70 1.58 3.23 1.81
N LYS A 71 1.60 4.48 1.35
CA LYS A 71 2.74 5.39 1.57
C LYS A 71 2.77 6.02 2.96
N GLU A 72 1.69 5.98 3.72
CA GLU A 72 1.65 6.53 5.07
C GLU A 72 0.81 5.65 5.99
N ILE A 73 1.30 5.47 7.21
CA ILE A 73 0.84 4.57 8.28
C ILE A 73 -0.66 4.78 8.65
N ALA A 74 -1.31 5.83 8.13
CA ALA A 74 -2.71 6.16 8.38
C ALA A 74 -3.72 5.34 7.55
N ALA A 75 -3.30 4.71 6.45
CA ALA A 75 -4.17 3.83 5.67
C ALA A 75 -3.39 2.62 5.15
N LEU A 76 -3.37 1.53 5.93
CA LEU A 76 -2.79 0.23 5.56
C LEU A 76 -3.61 -0.46 4.44
N ALA A 77 -3.82 0.22 3.32
CA ALA A 77 -4.49 -0.35 2.16
C ALA A 77 -3.48 -0.52 1.03
N VAL A 78 -3.30 -1.76 0.59
CA VAL A 78 -2.68 -2.06 -0.69
C VAL A 78 -3.77 -1.92 -1.76
N TYR A 79 -3.46 -1.19 -2.82
CA TYR A 79 -4.37 -0.98 -3.94
C TYR A 79 -3.64 -1.11 -5.25
N ALA A 80 -4.41 -1.34 -6.32
CA ALA A 80 -3.93 -1.36 -7.68
C ALA A 80 -4.42 -0.10 -8.41
N ILE A 81 -3.59 0.47 -9.27
CA ILE A 81 -3.96 1.62 -10.09
C ILE A 81 -3.70 1.36 -11.56
N PHE A 82 -4.53 1.94 -12.41
CA PHE A 82 -4.27 2.08 -13.82
C PHE A 82 -4.95 3.33 -14.37
N SER A 83 -4.62 3.72 -15.60
CA SER A 83 -5.19 4.91 -16.24
C SER A 83 -5.87 4.54 -17.55
N PHE A 84 -7.06 5.10 -17.78
CA PHE A 84 -7.81 4.91 -19.02
C PHE A 84 -8.42 6.24 -19.46
N MET A 85 -8.10 6.69 -20.68
CA MET A 85 -8.56 7.98 -21.22
C MET A 85 -8.35 9.16 -20.24
N GLU A 86 -7.17 9.22 -19.59
CA GLU A 86 -6.80 10.23 -18.57
C GLU A 86 -7.59 10.16 -17.25
N VAL A 87 -8.41 9.13 -17.06
CA VAL A 87 -9.06 8.84 -15.78
C VAL A 87 -8.20 7.82 -15.03
N GLU A 88 -7.80 8.15 -13.80
CA GLU A 88 -7.18 7.19 -12.90
C GLU A 88 -8.26 6.30 -12.27
N ILE A 89 -8.02 4.99 -12.29
CA ILE A 89 -8.87 3.97 -11.70
C ILE A 89 -8.08 3.27 -10.60
N ILE A 90 -8.69 3.20 -9.42
CA ILE A 90 -8.14 2.58 -8.22
C ILE A 90 -8.94 1.31 -7.93
N LEU A 91 -8.24 0.20 -7.73
CA LEU A 91 -8.80 -1.08 -7.31
C LEU A 91 -8.34 -1.37 -5.90
N LYS A 92 -9.29 -1.57 -4.99
CA LYS A 92 -9.01 -1.90 -3.59
C LYS A 92 -9.76 -3.16 -3.20
N ARG A 93 -9.12 -3.99 -2.37
CA ARG A 93 -9.80 -5.10 -1.70
C ARG A 93 -10.47 -4.58 -0.43
N ASP A 94 -11.78 -4.81 -0.30
CA ASP A 94 -12.55 -4.48 0.90
C ASP A 94 -13.28 -5.72 1.41
N ASP A 95 -12.64 -6.42 2.36
CA ASP A 95 -13.08 -7.69 2.95
C ASP A 95 -13.51 -8.73 1.90
N GLN A 96 -14.81 -8.85 1.61
CA GLN A 96 -15.36 -9.80 0.65
C GLN A 96 -15.52 -9.25 -0.77
N PHE A 97 -15.43 -7.94 -0.98
CA PHE A 97 -15.63 -7.29 -2.28
C PHE A 97 -14.38 -6.58 -2.82
N TRP A 98 -14.38 -6.32 -4.13
CA TRP A 98 -13.45 -5.43 -4.79
C TRP A 98 -14.14 -4.10 -5.03
N GLU A 99 -13.50 -3.02 -4.62
CA GLU A 99 -13.94 -1.66 -4.87
C GLU A 99 -13.16 -1.08 -6.04
N ILE A 100 -13.88 -0.50 -7.00
CA ILE A 100 -13.35 0.21 -8.16
C ILE A 100 -13.71 1.69 -7.99
N THR A 101 -12.71 2.55 -7.81
CA THR A 101 -12.89 3.98 -7.58
C THR A 101 -12.30 4.80 -8.72
N PHE A 102 -13.07 5.72 -9.28
CA PHE A 102 -12.66 6.64 -10.34
C PHE A 102 -13.55 7.89 -10.36
N GLY A 103 -12.96 9.08 -10.58
CA GLY A 103 -13.73 10.33 -10.74
C GLY A 103 -14.69 10.65 -9.57
N GLY A 104 -14.36 10.25 -8.34
CA GLY A 104 -15.20 10.44 -7.15
C GLY A 104 -16.37 9.45 -7.03
N ARG A 105 -16.46 8.45 -7.92
CA ARG A 105 -17.42 7.34 -7.84
C ARG A 105 -16.71 6.08 -7.37
N SER A 106 -17.44 5.23 -6.63
CA SER A 106 -16.97 3.92 -6.19
C SER A 106 -18.01 2.86 -6.51
N VAL A 107 -17.55 1.74 -7.05
CA VAL A 107 -18.40 0.59 -7.41
C VAL A 107 -17.80 -0.66 -6.77
N SER A 108 -18.59 -1.37 -5.97
CA SER A 108 -18.17 -2.62 -5.34
C SER A 108 -18.70 -3.82 -6.12
N CYS A 109 -17.87 -4.84 -6.29
CA CYS A 109 -18.26 -6.09 -6.94
C CYS A 109 -17.57 -7.30 -6.29
N PRO A 110 -18.19 -8.50 -6.35
CA PRO A 110 -17.52 -9.72 -5.93
C PRO A 110 -16.38 -10.08 -6.90
N ALA A 111 -15.46 -10.93 -6.45
CA ALA A 111 -14.22 -11.24 -7.17
C ALA A 111 -14.46 -11.87 -8.56
N ASP A 112 -15.44 -12.76 -8.68
CA ASP A 112 -15.84 -13.41 -9.94
C ASP A 112 -16.37 -12.42 -10.99
N MET A 113 -16.87 -11.27 -10.55
CA MET A 113 -17.42 -10.24 -11.43
C MET A 113 -16.44 -9.10 -11.72
N LEU A 114 -15.26 -9.08 -11.10
CA LEU A 114 -14.33 -7.96 -11.16
C LEU A 114 -13.99 -7.54 -12.60
N GLN A 115 -13.56 -8.50 -13.44
CA GLN A 115 -13.19 -8.21 -14.82
C GLN A 115 -14.36 -7.63 -15.63
N LYS A 116 -15.56 -8.19 -15.45
CA LYS A 116 -16.77 -7.72 -16.14
C LYS A 116 -17.15 -6.31 -15.69
N THR A 117 -17.06 -6.03 -14.39
CA THR A 117 -17.33 -4.70 -13.83
C THR A 117 -16.33 -3.69 -14.36
N ILE A 118 -15.03 -4.00 -14.38
CA ILE A 118 -13.99 -3.13 -14.96
C ILE A 118 -14.36 -2.79 -16.41
N LEU A 119 -14.61 -3.79 -17.26
CA LEU A 119 -14.96 -3.57 -18.66
C LEU A 119 -16.22 -2.69 -18.83
N THR A 120 -17.21 -2.90 -17.97
CA THR A 120 -18.45 -2.12 -17.97
C THR A 120 -18.19 -0.65 -17.64
N GLU A 121 -17.41 -0.38 -16.58
CA GLU A 121 -17.07 0.99 -16.17
C GLU A 121 -16.18 1.69 -17.21
N LEU A 122 -15.21 0.99 -17.82
CA LEU A 122 -14.41 1.55 -18.92
C LEU A 122 -15.27 1.90 -20.14
N GLY A 123 -16.28 1.07 -20.44
CA GLY A 123 -17.26 1.37 -21.49
C GLY A 123 -18.06 2.64 -21.22
N LYS A 124 -18.50 2.85 -19.97
CA LYS A 124 -19.18 4.08 -19.54
C LYS A 124 -18.28 5.31 -19.67
N ILE A 125 -17.05 5.24 -19.15
CA ILE A 125 -16.06 6.34 -19.23
C ILE A 125 -15.82 6.73 -20.70
N ARG A 126 -15.65 5.76 -21.58
CA ARG A 126 -15.46 6.01 -23.01
C ARG A 126 -16.64 6.73 -23.64
N ASN A 127 -17.86 6.33 -23.30
CA ASN A 127 -19.07 6.95 -23.84
C ASN A 127 -19.25 8.38 -23.31
N GLU A 128 -19.01 8.61 -22.02
CA GLU A 128 -19.04 9.95 -21.41
C GLU A 128 -18.02 10.88 -22.09
N LYS A 129 -16.77 10.44 -22.30
CA LYS A 129 -15.74 11.23 -23.01
C LYS A 129 -16.13 11.55 -24.46
N ARG A 130 -16.73 10.60 -25.19
CA ARG A 130 -17.20 10.82 -26.57
C ARG A 130 -18.31 11.86 -26.66
N LEU A 131 -19.27 11.81 -25.74
CA LEU A 131 -20.36 12.77 -25.69
C LEU A 131 -19.87 14.19 -25.39
N ALA A 132 -18.89 14.32 -24.49
CA ALA A 132 -18.30 15.62 -24.15
C ALA A 132 -17.53 16.26 -25.32
N VAL A 133 -16.83 15.46 -26.13
CA VAL A 133 -16.15 15.96 -27.35
C VAL A 133 -17.17 16.49 -28.36
N ASN A 134 -18.25 15.75 -28.62
CA ASN A 134 -19.28 16.17 -29.58
C ASN A 134 -20.05 17.44 -29.15
N GLN A 135 -20.11 17.75 -27.85
CA GLN A 135 -20.75 18.96 -27.33
C GLN A 135 -19.86 20.20 -27.46
N ASN A 136 -18.54 20.04 -27.57
CA ASN A 136 -17.59 21.15 -27.75
C ASN A 136 -17.35 21.50 -29.23
N GLU A 137 -17.89 20.74 -30.17
CA GLU A 137 -17.79 20.97 -31.62
C GLU A 137 -19.04 21.65 -32.22
N ILE A 138 -19.97 22.12 -31.39
CA ILE A 138 -21.17 22.90 -31.76
C ILE A 138 -21.07 24.28 -31.13
#